data_AF-A0A528A7X3-F1
#
_entry.id   AF-A0A528A7X3-F1
#
_cell.length_a   1.000
_cell.length_b   1.000
_cell.length_c   1.000
_cell.angle_alpha   90.00
_cell.angle_beta   90.00
_cell.angle_gamma   90.00
#
_symmetry.space_group_name_H-M   'P 1'
#
loop_
_entity.id
_entity.type
_entity.pdbx_description
1 polymer ?
#
loop_
_entity_poly.entity_id
_entity_poly.type
_entity_poly.pdbx_seq_one_letter_code
_entity_poly.pdbx_strand_id
1 'polypeptide(L)'
;MAHKEDTGVASGDAVRLDEFNFAETVKGLPAKARMVLSAAMNLPRGSLKVRMPDGRAVLVGGKSPGPDAELVLKNWRLPGRAFTSGTIGIAESYMDGDWDSPDVTSFLELFVVNSEIGERIAGGASWLINAVQRVRHWFNQNTRTGSK
;
A
#
# COMPACT_ATOMS: atom_id res chain seq x y z
N MET A 1 -3.91 6.92 -44.12
CA MET A 1 -4.85 6.63 -43.02
C MET A 1 -4.13 6.90 -41.72
N ALA A 2 -4.35 8.07 -41.13
CA ALA A 2 -3.75 8.47 -39.87
C ALA A 2 -4.71 8.08 -38.75
N HIS A 3 -4.37 7.06 -37.97
CA HIS A 3 -5.05 6.79 -36.72
C HIS A 3 -4.44 7.68 -35.64
N LYS A 4 -5.25 8.64 -35.26
CA LYS A 4 -5.13 9.57 -34.14
C LYS A 4 -4.73 8.84 -32.85
N GLU A 5 -3.53 9.10 -32.37
CA GLU A 5 -3.11 8.77 -31.01
C GLU A 5 -3.90 9.67 -30.05
N ASP A 6 -4.80 9.04 -29.30
CA ASP A 6 -5.63 9.70 -28.31
C ASP A 6 -4.74 10.10 -27.13
N THR A 7 -4.46 11.40 -27.05
CA THR A 7 -3.62 12.04 -26.04
C THR A 7 -4.46 12.21 -24.76
N GLY A 8 -4.53 11.15 -23.97
CA GLY A 8 -5.16 11.15 -22.65
C GLY A 8 -4.24 11.70 -21.54
N VAL A 9 -4.18 13.03 -21.44
CA VAL A 9 -4.07 13.85 -20.21
C VAL A 9 -3.09 13.36 -19.09
N ALA A 10 -1.90 13.98 -19.10
CA ALA A 10 -1.00 14.33 -17.97
C ALA A 10 -0.99 13.46 -16.70
N SER A 11 0.03 12.60 -16.58
CA SER A 11 0.56 12.16 -15.28
C SER A 11 1.21 13.34 -14.56
N GLY A 12 0.59 13.85 -13.51
CA GLY A 12 1.32 14.64 -12.52
C GLY A 12 2.37 13.74 -11.87
N ASP A 13 3.64 14.16 -11.90
CA ASP A 13 4.73 13.40 -11.29
C ASP A 13 4.42 13.12 -9.81
N ALA A 14 4.59 11.87 -9.39
CA ALA A 14 4.35 11.48 -8.01
C ALA A 14 5.40 12.10 -7.08
N VAL A 15 4.96 12.78 -6.03
CA VAL A 15 5.85 13.37 -5.02
C VAL A 15 6.41 12.25 -4.16
N ARG A 16 7.74 12.05 -4.16
CA ARG A 16 8.37 11.10 -3.24
C ARG A 16 8.22 11.60 -1.80
N LEU A 17 7.60 10.79 -0.94
CA LEU A 17 7.43 11.12 0.47
C LEU A 17 8.70 10.82 1.25
N ASP A 18 9.06 11.77 2.09
CA ASP A 18 10.13 11.69 3.08
C ASP A 18 9.71 12.39 4.37
N GLU A 19 10.56 12.34 5.39
CA GLU A 19 10.29 12.95 6.70
C GLU A 19 10.13 14.47 6.67
N PHE A 20 10.68 15.16 5.67
CA PHE A 20 10.65 16.62 5.56
C PHE A 20 9.36 17.10 4.91
N ASN A 21 8.85 16.37 3.92
CA ASN A 21 7.67 16.77 3.15
C ASN A 21 6.37 16.06 3.58
N PHE A 22 6.45 15.04 4.45
CA PHE A 22 5.30 14.22 4.83
C PHE A 22 4.14 15.05 5.39
N ALA A 23 4.41 15.89 6.40
CA ALA A 23 3.37 16.62 7.11
C ALA A 23 2.55 17.54 6.20
N GLU A 24 3.22 18.23 5.27
CA GLU A 24 2.56 19.10 4.30
C GLU A 24 1.81 18.29 3.23
N THR A 25 2.46 17.25 2.68
CA THR A 25 1.88 16.45 1.59
C THR A 25 0.63 15.68 2.04
N VAL A 26 0.58 15.23 3.30
CA VAL A 26 -0.56 14.47 3.83
C VAL A 26 -1.63 15.34 4.50
N LYS A 27 -1.49 16.67 4.46
CA LYS A 27 -2.47 17.60 5.02
C LYS A 27 -3.84 17.39 4.37
N GLY A 28 -4.88 17.38 5.21
CA GLY A 28 -6.27 17.14 4.78
C GLY A 28 -6.62 15.68 4.49
N LEU A 29 -5.66 14.74 4.55
CA LEU A 29 -5.96 13.31 4.34
C LEU A 29 -6.62 12.67 5.57
N PRO A 30 -7.50 11.66 5.36
CA PRO A 30 -8.06 10.86 6.45
C PRO A 30 -6.96 10.25 7.33
N ALA A 31 -7.18 10.18 8.65
CA ALA A 31 -6.16 9.73 9.60
C ALA A 31 -5.58 8.35 9.24
N LYS A 32 -6.43 7.39 8.85
CA LYS A 32 -5.99 6.05 8.44
C LYS A 32 -5.12 6.07 7.17
N ALA A 33 -5.42 6.94 6.21
CA ALA A 33 -4.59 7.11 5.02
C ALA A 33 -3.20 7.65 5.39
N ARG A 34 -3.13 8.64 6.30
CA ARG A 34 -1.87 9.17 6.82
C ARG A 34 -1.04 8.08 7.51
N MET A 35 -1.67 7.25 8.33
CA MET A 35 -0.99 6.13 9.00
C MET A 35 -0.42 5.11 8.01
N VAL A 36 -1.19 4.72 6.98
CA VAL A 36 -0.72 3.78 5.95
C VAL A 36 0.44 4.37 5.16
N LEU A 37 0.36 5.64 4.73
CA LEU A 37 1.45 6.30 4.02
C LEU A 37 2.72 6.40 4.88
N SER A 38 2.58 6.72 6.16
CA SER A 38 3.71 6.76 7.10
C SER A 38 4.39 5.39 7.25
N ALA A 39 3.61 4.32 7.37
CA ALA A 39 4.15 2.96 7.40
C ALA A 39 4.84 2.61 6.07
N ALA A 40 4.22 2.95 4.93
CA ALA A 40 4.72 2.62 3.61
C ALA A 40 6.00 3.38 3.22
N MET A 41 6.28 4.56 3.81
CA MET A 41 7.59 5.22 3.68
C MET A 41 8.75 4.33 4.14
N ASN A 42 8.47 3.38 5.04
CA ASN A 42 9.45 2.45 5.59
C ASN A 42 9.45 1.08 4.92
N LEU A 43 8.81 0.92 3.75
CA LEU A 43 8.91 -0.28 2.93
C LEU A 43 10.39 -0.67 2.70
N PRO A 44 10.83 -1.85 3.17
CA PRO A 44 12.22 -2.28 3.02
C PRO A 44 12.67 -2.41 1.57
N ARG A 45 11.84 -3.03 0.72
CA ARG A 45 12.15 -3.29 -0.70
C ARG A 45 11.05 -2.78 -1.62
N GLY A 46 11.48 -2.38 -2.81
CA GLY A 46 10.58 -1.90 -3.86
C GLY A 46 9.97 -0.54 -3.53
N SER A 47 9.10 -0.07 -4.40
CA SER A 47 8.43 1.22 -4.25
C SER A 47 6.94 1.10 -4.53
N LEU A 48 6.16 1.99 -3.94
CA LEU A 48 4.72 2.07 -4.18
C LEU A 48 4.34 3.50 -4.56
N LYS A 49 3.83 3.66 -5.77
CA LYS A 49 3.17 4.90 -6.19
C LYS A 49 1.69 4.84 -5.80
N VAL A 50 1.19 5.85 -5.11
CA VAL A 50 -0.23 5.94 -4.71
C VAL A 50 -0.85 7.16 -5.36
N ARG A 51 -1.78 6.94 -6.30
CA ARG A 51 -2.67 7.97 -6.85
C ARG A 51 -3.92 8.05 -5.99
N MET A 52 -4.25 9.25 -5.52
CA MET A 52 -5.31 9.52 -4.56
C MET A 52 -6.57 10.04 -5.26
N PRO A 53 -7.76 9.91 -4.64
CA PRO A 53 -9.02 10.39 -5.22
C PRO A 53 -9.09 11.91 -5.41
N ASP A 54 -8.25 12.66 -4.70
CA ASP A 54 -8.14 14.12 -4.81
C ASP A 54 -7.16 14.58 -5.89
N GLY A 55 -6.64 13.66 -6.70
CA GLY A 55 -5.70 13.93 -7.79
C GLY A 55 -4.24 13.98 -7.37
N ARG A 56 -3.91 13.92 -6.07
CA ARG A 56 -2.51 13.83 -5.63
C ARG A 56 -1.92 12.47 -6.00
N ALA A 57 -0.62 12.46 -6.29
CA ALA A 57 0.15 11.25 -6.45
C ALA A 57 1.40 11.31 -5.55
N VAL A 58 1.67 10.23 -4.83
CA VAL A 58 2.85 10.12 -3.98
C VAL A 58 3.63 8.85 -4.26
N LEU A 59 4.91 8.84 -3.96
CA LEU A 59 5.79 7.68 -4.08
C LEU A 59 6.44 7.37 -2.72
N VAL A 60 6.29 6.14 -2.24
CA VAL A 60 6.84 5.68 -0.96
C VAL A 60 7.77 4.47 -1.17
N GLY A 61 8.63 4.18 -0.19
CA GLY A 61 9.63 3.13 -0.29
C GLY A 61 10.80 3.50 -1.20
N GLY A 62 11.42 2.50 -1.82
CA GLY A 62 12.59 2.64 -2.68
C GLY A 62 13.93 2.61 -1.94
N LYS A 63 13.96 2.12 -0.69
CA LYS A 63 15.20 2.01 0.11
C LYS A 63 16.11 0.86 -0.34
N SER A 64 15.56 -0.14 -1.02
CA SER A 64 16.31 -1.26 -1.59
C SER A 64 15.56 -1.81 -2.83
N PRO A 65 16.26 -2.51 -3.75
CA PRO A 65 15.63 -3.09 -4.93
C PRO A 65 14.45 -3.99 -4.60
N GLY A 66 13.43 -3.98 -5.45
CA GLY A 66 12.22 -4.79 -5.33
C GLY A 66 11.18 -4.35 -6.35
N PRO A 67 9.94 -4.86 -6.26
CA PRO A 67 8.87 -4.53 -7.19
C PRO A 67 8.53 -3.03 -7.17
N ASP A 68 8.24 -2.46 -8.33
CA ASP A 68 7.71 -1.11 -8.47
C ASP A 68 6.21 -1.19 -8.71
N ALA A 69 5.45 -0.99 -7.64
CA ALA A 69 4.00 -1.11 -7.66
C ALA A 69 3.31 0.24 -7.81
N GLU A 70 2.08 0.22 -8.31
CA GLU A 70 1.20 1.37 -8.34
C GLU A 70 -0.18 1.02 -7.77
N LEU A 71 -0.77 1.96 -7.04
CA LEU A 71 -2.08 1.87 -6.42
C LEU A 71 -2.89 3.11 -6.83
N VAL A 72 -4.07 2.90 -7.41
CA VAL A 72 -5.00 3.97 -7.79
C VAL A 72 -6.22 3.89 -6.88
N LEU A 73 -6.26 4.74 -5.87
CA LEU A 73 -7.40 4.87 -4.97
C LEU A 73 -8.55 5.58 -5.68
N LYS A 74 -9.73 4.96 -5.70
CA LYS A 74 -10.98 5.60 -6.17
C LYS A 74 -11.70 6.31 -5.03
N ASN A 75 -11.49 5.85 -3.79
CA ASN A 75 -12.02 6.46 -2.58
C ASN A 75 -11.10 6.16 -1.37
N TRP A 76 -11.53 6.57 -0.17
CA TRP A 76 -10.74 6.42 1.07
C TRP A 76 -11.09 5.19 1.92
N ARG A 77 -11.81 4.20 1.37
CA ARG A 77 -12.24 3.01 2.12
C ARG A 77 -11.12 1.99 2.31
N LEU A 78 -10.20 1.86 1.35
CA LEU A 78 -9.10 0.89 1.42
C LEU A 78 -8.29 0.98 2.73
N PRO A 79 -7.77 2.15 3.18
CA PRO A 79 -7.07 2.23 4.46
C PRO A 79 -7.92 1.72 5.61
N GLY A 80 -9.21 2.07 5.65
CA GLY A 80 -10.17 1.58 6.63
C GLY A 80 -10.27 0.06 6.66
N ARG A 81 -10.49 -0.55 5.49
CA ARG A 81 -10.67 -2.00 5.33
C ARG A 81 -9.38 -2.78 5.57
N ALA A 82 -8.23 -2.22 5.20
CA ALA A 82 -6.94 -2.77 5.57
C ALA A 82 -6.74 -2.82 7.10
N PHE A 83 -7.27 -1.85 7.86
CA PHE A 83 -7.24 -1.85 9.33
C PHE A 83 -8.35 -2.67 10.00
N THR A 84 -9.49 -2.97 9.34
CA THR A 84 -10.60 -3.76 9.93
C THR A 84 -10.72 -5.22 9.45
N SER A 85 -10.27 -5.56 8.24
CA SER A 85 -10.38 -6.90 7.66
C SER A 85 -9.10 -7.42 6.99
N GLY A 86 -7.99 -6.68 7.04
CA GLY A 86 -6.66 -7.14 6.62
C GLY A 86 -6.57 -7.40 5.13
N THR A 87 -5.88 -8.47 4.74
CA THR A 87 -5.72 -8.87 3.33
C THR A 87 -7.06 -9.17 2.68
N ILE A 88 -8.02 -9.74 3.43
CA ILE A 88 -9.39 -9.93 2.93
C ILE A 88 -10.03 -8.57 2.65
N GLY A 89 -9.91 -7.62 3.58
CA GLY A 89 -10.40 -6.25 3.37
C GLY A 89 -9.79 -5.57 2.15
N ILE A 90 -8.50 -5.80 1.89
CA ILE A 90 -7.81 -5.30 0.70
C ILE A 90 -8.37 -5.96 -0.57
N ALA A 91 -8.50 -7.29 -0.59
CA ALA A 91 -9.01 -8.06 -1.72
C ALA A 91 -10.48 -7.75 -2.04
N GLU A 92 -11.35 -7.71 -1.03
CA GLU A 92 -12.74 -7.32 -1.21
C GLU A 92 -12.86 -5.87 -1.69
N SER A 93 -12.03 -4.96 -1.19
CA SER A 93 -12.03 -3.57 -1.67
C SER A 93 -11.55 -3.41 -3.10
N TYR A 94 -10.72 -4.34 -3.60
CA TYR A 94 -10.39 -4.42 -5.02
C TYR A 94 -11.61 -4.89 -5.83
N MET A 95 -12.30 -5.95 -5.37
CA MET A 95 -13.53 -6.44 -6.01
C MET A 95 -14.66 -5.40 -6.01
N ASP A 96 -14.75 -4.60 -4.95
CA ASP A 96 -15.74 -3.53 -4.80
C ASP A 96 -15.35 -2.24 -5.57
N GLY A 97 -14.20 -2.21 -6.23
CA GLY A 97 -13.72 -1.07 -7.02
C GLY A 97 -13.27 0.14 -6.19
N ASP A 98 -12.96 -0.05 -4.90
CA ASP A 98 -12.44 1.02 -4.04
C ASP A 98 -11.02 1.47 -4.47
N TRP A 99 -10.27 0.56 -5.10
CA TRP A 99 -8.96 0.81 -5.66
C TRP A 99 -8.68 -0.11 -6.85
N ASP A 100 -7.70 0.26 -7.66
CA ASP A 100 -7.22 -0.50 -8.82
C ASP A 100 -5.70 -0.36 -8.95
N SER A 101 -5.07 -1.14 -9.82
CA SER A 101 -3.66 -1.03 -10.18
C SER A 101 -3.47 -1.27 -11.69
N PRO A 102 -2.59 -0.51 -12.36
CA PRO A 102 -2.13 -0.85 -13.70
C PRO A 102 -1.49 -2.25 -13.78
N ASP A 103 -0.90 -2.71 -12.68
CA ASP A 103 -0.37 -4.06 -12.51
C ASP A 103 -0.60 -4.53 -11.07
N VAL A 104 -1.71 -5.25 -10.86
CA VAL A 104 -2.06 -5.80 -9.55
C VAL A 104 -1.06 -6.88 -9.10
N THR A 105 -0.37 -7.53 -10.04
CA THR A 105 0.65 -8.55 -9.72
C THR A 105 1.84 -7.89 -9.04
N SER A 106 2.38 -6.80 -9.62
CA SER A 106 3.47 -6.03 -9.00
C SER A 106 3.08 -5.48 -7.63
N PHE A 107 1.82 -5.05 -7.47
CA PHE A 107 1.29 -4.63 -6.16
C PHE A 107 1.35 -5.77 -5.14
N LEU A 108 0.85 -6.96 -5.47
CA LEU A 108 0.86 -8.11 -4.57
C LEU A 108 2.28 -8.62 -4.28
N GLU A 109 3.15 -8.66 -5.30
CA GLU A 109 4.54 -9.07 -5.18
C GLU A 109 5.31 -8.19 -4.19
N LEU A 110 5.05 -6.88 -4.20
CA LEU A 110 5.64 -5.94 -3.25
C LEU A 110 5.34 -6.34 -1.79
N PHE A 111 4.11 -6.77 -1.48
CA PHE A 111 3.76 -7.22 -0.12
C PHE A 111 4.37 -8.59 0.21
N VAL A 112 4.43 -9.50 -0.76
CA VAL A 112 5.06 -10.83 -0.57
C VAL A 112 6.53 -10.67 -0.19
N VAL A 113 7.32 -9.94 -0.99
CA VAL A 113 8.75 -9.73 -0.75
C VAL A 113 9.01 -9.07 0.61
N ASN A 114 8.18 -8.11 1.02
CA ASN A 114 8.36 -7.44 2.31
C ASN A 114 7.85 -8.26 3.51
N SER A 115 6.93 -9.21 3.30
CA SER A 115 6.47 -10.14 4.35
C SER A 115 7.57 -11.15 4.73
N GLU A 116 8.24 -11.75 3.75
CA GLU A 116 9.36 -12.68 3.97
C GLU A 116 10.52 -12.02 4.72
N ILE A 117 10.82 -10.75 4.41
CA ILE A 117 11.86 -9.98 5.10
C ILE A 117 11.48 -9.73 6.56
N GLY A 118 10.22 -9.36 6.81
CA GLY A 118 9.70 -9.20 8.16
C GLY A 118 9.88 -10.46 9.00
N GLU A 119 9.62 -11.63 8.43
CA GLU A 119 9.83 -12.92 9.09
C GLU A 119 11.31 -13.22 9.39
N ARG A 120 12.21 -12.92 8.46
CA ARG A 120 13.66 -13.16 8.63
C ARG A 120 14.31 -12.22 9.66
N ILE A 121 13.90 -10.95 9.71
CA ILE A 121 14.46 -9.95 10.64
C ILE A 121 13.90 -10.12 12.07
N ALA A 122 12.66 -10.59 12.21
CA ALA A 122 11.99 -10.79 13.50
C ALA A 122 12.56 -11.93 14.37
N GLY A 123 13.74 -12.46 14.07
CA GLY A 123 14.42 -13.50 14.86
C GLY A 123 14.99 -13.05 16.22
N GLY A 124 14.33 -12.16 17.00
CA GLY A 124 14.74 -11.92 18.41
C GLY A 124 14.43 -10.58 19.11
N ALA A 125 13.87 -9.54 18.47
CA ALA A 125 13.63 -8.23 19.11
C ALA A 125 12.15 -7.97 19.48
N SER A 126 11.76 -8.33 20.71
CA SER A 126 10.37 -8.47 21.20
C SER A 126 9.41 -7.27 20.98
N TRP A 127 9.87 -6.01 20.98
CA TRP A 127 8.93 -4.86 21.00
C TRP A 127 8.38 -4.46 19.60
N LEU A 128 9.22 -4.45 18.57
CA LEU A 128 8.80 -4.26 17.16
C LEU A 128 8.08 -5.50 16.64
N ILE A 129 8.52 -6.68 17.10
CA ILE A 129 7.85 -7.95 16.88
C ILE A 129 6.41 -7.90 17.41
N ASN A 130 6.11 -7.26 18.54
CA ASN A 130 4.72 -7.20 19.03
C ASN A 130 3.79 -6.38 18.14
N ALA A 131 4.25 -5.31 17.51
CA ALA A 131 3.42 -4.53 16.58
C ALA A 131 3.19 -5.30 15.27
N VAL A 132 4.26 -5.89 14.71
CA VAL A 132 4.20 -6.72 13.50
C VAL A 132 3.47 -8.03 13.75
N GLN A 133 3.60 -8.66 14.93
CA GLN A 133 2.85 -9.83 15.35
C GLN A 133 1.39 -9.51 15.61
N ARG A 134 1.02 -8.31 16.04
CA ARG A 134 -0.41 -7.93 16.15
C ARG A 134 -1.03 -7.85 14.77
N VAL A 135 -0.32 -7.26 13.81
CA VAL A 135 -0.69 -7.21 12.39
C VAL A 135 -0.69 -8.62 11.77
N ARG A 136 0.32 -9.46 12.04
CA ARG A 136 0.45 -10.86 11.57
C ARG A 136 -0.54 -11.82 12.22
N HIS A 137 -0.84 -11.68 13.51
CA HIS A 137 -1.85 -12.50 14.20
C HIS A 137 -3.22 -12.22 13.61
N TRP A 138 -3.46 -10.98 13.22
CA TRP A 138 -4.65 -10.58 12.51
C TRP A 138 -4.69 -11.10 11.07
N PHE A 139 -3.54 -11.24 10.39
CA PHE A 139 -3.41 -12.02 9.14
C PHE A 139 -3.59 -13.55 9.33
N ASN A 140 -3.16 -14.12 10.46
CA ASN A 140 -3.20 -15.56 10.76
C ASN A 140 -4.51 -16.05 11.39
N GLN A 141 -5.36 -15.17 11.93
CA GLN A 141 -6.71 -15.54 12.36
C GLN A 141 -7.61 -15.95 11.17
N ASN A 142 -7.25 -15.55 9.94
CA ASN A 142 -7.95 -15.90 8.70
C ASN A 142 -7.60 -17.30 8.13
N THR A 143 -6.75 -18.11 8.77
CA THR A 143 -6.48 -19.49 8.31
C THR A 143 -7.10 -20.58 9.19
N ARG A 144 -7.92 -20.23 10.20
CA ARG A 144 -8.43 -21.25 11.14
C ARG A 144 -9.92 -21.30 11.43
N THR A 145 -10.77 -20.54 10.74
CA THR A 145 -12.22 -20.69 10.94
C THR A 145 -12.99 -20.48 9.65
N GLY A 146 -13.19 -21.57 8.90
CA GLY A 146 -13.99 -21.55 7.67
C GLY A 146 -14.43 -22.92 7.17
N SER A 147 -14.37 -23.97 8.00
CA SER A 147 -15.04 -25.24 7.71
C SER A 147 -16.07 -25.55 8.78
N LYS A 148 -17.31 -25.10 8.53
CA LYS A 148 -18.56 -25.82 8.76
C LYS A 148 -19.67 -25.12 7.97
#